data_AF-A0A7T5EXV0-F1
#
_entry.id   AF-A0A7T5EXV0-F1
#
_cell.length_a   1.000
_cell.length_b   1.000
_cell.length_c   1.000
_cell.angle_alpha   90.00
_cell.angle_beta   90.00
_cell.angle_gamma   90.00
#
_symmetry.space_group_name_H-M   'P 1'
#
loop_
_entity.id
_entity.type
_entity.pdbx_description
1 polymer ?
#
loop_
_entity_poly.entity_id
_entity_poly.type
_entity_poly.pdbx_seq_one_letter_code
_entity_poly.pdbx_strand_id
1 'polypeptide(L)' 'MLYPSIDELVKLVDSKYTLVVTASKRARQLQEETMDQPGASATKNVSRALWEIYSGSITYVRTHEGIK' A
#
# COMPACT_ATOMS: atom_id res chain seq x y z
N MET A 1 -13.74 -5.50 13.86
CA MET A 1 -12.27 -5.54 13.79
C MET A 1 -11.88 -5.42 12.32
N LEU A 2 -11.30 -4.29 11.91
CA LEU A 2 -10.88 -4.09 10.52
C LEU A 2 -9.52 -4.77 10.36
N TYR A 3 -9.47 -5.88 9.62
CA TYR A 3 -8.24 -6.60 9.34
C TYR A 3 -7.76 -6.26 7.93
N PRO A 4 -6.45 -6.08 7.69
CA PRO A 4 -5.33 -6.16 8.65
C PRO A 4 -5.25 -5.00 9.65
N SER A 5 -4.71 -5.27 10.86
CA SER A 5 -4.46 -4.25 11.89
C SER A 5 -3.26 -3.38 11.53
N ILE A 6 -3.34 -2.08 11.83
CA ILE A 6 -2.25 -1.12 11.55
C ILE A 6 -0.95 -1.52 12.24
N ASP A 7 -0.98 -2.02 13.48
CA ASP A 7 0.21 -2.47 14.20
C ASP A 7 0.96 -3.60 13.49
N GLU A 8 0.23 -4.55 12.87
CA GLU A 8 0.85 -5.63 12.10
C GLU A 8 1.48 -5.11 10.82
N LEU A 9 0.82 -4.18 10.15
CA LEU A 9 1.36 -3.53 8.94
C LEU A 9 2.60 -2.71 9.25
N VAL A 10 2.63 -2.01 10.39
CA VAL A 10 3.79 -1.23 10.86
C VAL A 10 4.96 -2.13 11.29
N LYS A 11 4.76 -3.42 11.56
CA LYS A 11 5.89 -4.35 11.73
C LYS A 11 6.56 -4.71 10.41
N LEU A 12 5.82 -4.62 9.29
CA LEU A 12 6.30 -4.93 7.95
C LEU A 12 6.93 -3.70 7.25
N VAL A 13 6.68 -2.50 7.77
CA VAL A 13 7.24 -1.25 7.23
C VAL A 13 7.91 -0.41 8.32
N ASP A 14 8.96 0.34 7.97
CA ASP A 14 9.72 1.18 8.92
C ASP A 14 8.88 2.13 9.79
N SER A 15 7.75 2.65 9.27
CA SER A 15 6.98 3.70 9.95
C SER A 15 5.54 3.78 9.44
N LYS A 16 4.64 4.32 10.28
CA LYS A 16 3.26 4.66 9.89
C LYS A 16 3.21 5.57 8.66
N TYR A 17 4.14 6.52 8.53
CA TYR A 17 4.21 7.40 7.36
C TYR A 17 4.58 6.63 6.10
N THR A 18 5.55 5.71 6.21
CA THR A 18 5.91 4.79 5.11
C THR A 18 4.74 3.90 4.75
N LEU A 19 3.97 3.39 5.72
CA LEU A 19 2.76 2.61 5.47
C LEU A 19 1.76 3.39 4.62
N VAL A 20 1.43 4.61 5.05
CA VAL A 20 0.45 5.46 4.35
C VAL A 20 0.92 5.77 2.93
N VAL A 21 2.17 6.19 2.76
CA VAL A 21 2.71 6.54 1.44
C VAL A 21 2.75 5.33 0.51
N THR A 22 3.22 4.17 1.00
CA THR A 22 3.29 2.94 0.19
C THR A 22 1.90 2.44 -0.18
N ALA A 23 0.95 2.43 0.77
CA ALA A 23 -0.42 2.03 0.52
C ALA A 23 -1.12 2.98 -0.46
N SER A 24 -0.93 4.30 -0.33
CA SER A 24 -1.49 5.29 -1.27
C SER A 24 -0.91 5.15 -2.67
N LYS A 25 0.41 4.98 -2.80
CA LYS A 25 1.06 4.75 -4.10
C LYS A 25 0.52 3.49 -4.76
N ARG A 26 0.40 2.39 -4.01
CA ARG A 26 -0.14 1.14 -4.53
C ARG A 26 -1.61 1.26 -4.90
N ALA A 27 -2.43 1.88 -4.06
CA ALA A 27 -3.84 2.08 -4.35
C ALA A 27 -4.05 2.89 -5.64
N ARG A 28 -3.15 3.84 -5.93
CA ARG A 28 -3.17 4.60 -7.18
C ARG A 28 -2.81 3.75 -8.40
N GLN A 29 -1.78 2.90 -8.31
CA GLN A 29 -1.47 1.93 -9.37
C GLN A 29 -2.67 1.02 -9.64
N LEU A 30 -3.26 0.44 -8.58
CA LEU A 30 -4.45 -0.39 -8.70
C LEU A 30 -5.62 0.38 -9.31
N GLN A 31 -5.74 1.67 -9.01
CA GLN A 31 -6.75 2.52 -9.63
C GLN A 31 -6.49 2.67 -11.12
N GLU A 32 -5.27 3.01 -11.54
CA GLU A 32 -4.90 3.10 -12.96
C GLU A 32 -5.15 1.78 -13.70
N GLU A 33 -4.85 0.63 -13.08
CA GLU A 33 -5.12 -0.70 -13.63
C GLU A 33 -6.62 -1.04 -13.72
N THR A 34 -7.46 -0.44 -12.86
CA THR A 34 -8.90 -0.72 -12.77
C THR A 34 -9.78 0.41 -13.29
N MET A 35 -9.21 1.47 -13.86
CA MET A 35 -9.94 2.65 -14.34
C MET A 35 -11.05 2.30 -15.34
N ASP A 36 -10.87 1.25 -16.14
CA ASP A 36 -11.85 0.77 -17.12
C ASP A 36 -12.82 -0.31 -16.56
N GLN A 37 -12.71 -0.69 -15.29
CA GLN A 37 -13.59 -1.68 -14.67
C GLN A 37 -14.78 -1.02 -13.95
N PRO A 38 -16.03 -1.38 -14.30
CA PRO A 38 -17.19 -0.92 -13.56
C PRO A 38 -17.15 -1.44 -12.11
N GLY A 39 -17.07 -0.52 -11.15
CA GLY A 39 -17.00 -0.84 -9.71
C GLY A 39 -15.64 -0.59 -9.04
N ALA A 40 -14.67 0.00 -9.77
CA ALA A 40 -13.43 0.49 -9.19
C ALA A 40 -13.72 1.60 -8.15
N SER A 41 -13.47 1.28 -6.88
CA SER A 41 -13.62 2.21 -5.77
C SER A 41 -12.27 2.41 -5.11
N ALA A 42 -11.88 3.67 -4.91
CA ALA A 42 -10.63 4.02 -4.23
C ALA A 42 -10.53 3.34 -2.86
N THR A 43 -11.64 3.22 -2.13
CA THR A 43 -11.69 2.52 -0.83
C THR A 43 -11.29 1.05 -0.97
N LYS A 44 -11.78 0.35 -2.00
CA LYS A 44 -11.42 -1.06 -2.26
C LYS A 44 -9.95 -1.19 -2.64
N ASN A 45 -9.42 -0.25 -3.42
CA ASN A 45 -8.01 -0.26 -3.83
C ASN A 45 -7.08 -0.02 -2.64
N VAL A 46 -7.45 0.85 -1.70
CA VAL A 46 -6.70 1.04 -0.45
C VAL A 46 -6.75 -0.22 0.41
N SER A 47 -7.93 -0.82 0.59
CA SER A 47 -8.03 -2.09 1.33
C SER A 47 -7.17 -3.17 0.69
N ARG A 48 -7.22 -3.33 -0.63
CA ARG A 48 -6.39 -4.29 -1.38
C ARG A 48 -4.89 -4.02 -1.22
N ALA A 49 -4.47 -2.76 -1.30
CA ALA A 49 -3.08 -2.37 -1.08
C ALA A 49 -2.58 -2.74 0.33
N LEU A 50 -3.41 -2.52 1.36
CA LEU A 50 -3.07 -2.92 2.73
C LEU A 50 -2.94 -4.44 2.88
N TRP A 51 -3.82 -5.21 2.22
CA TRP A 51 -3.72 -6.67 2.17
C TRP A 51 -2.47 -7.16 1.44
N GLU A 52 -2.11 -6.53 0.31
CA GLU A 52 -0.90 -6.88 -0.45
C GLU A 52 0.38 -6.59 0.35
N ILE A 53 0.40 -5.50 1.13
CA ILE A 53 1.49 -5.20 2.08
C ILE A 53 1.51 -6.26 3.19
N TYR A 54 0.36 -6.58 3.79
CA TYR A 54 0.27 -7.59 4.85
C TYR A 54 0.74 -8.97 4.39
N SER A 55 0.40 -9.37 3.16
CA SER A 55 0.81 -10.64 2.55
C SER A 55 2.29 -10.66 2.13
N GLY A 56 3.04 -9.57 2.28
CA GLY A 56 4.42 -9.45 1.82
C GLY A 56 4.57 -9.44 0.30
N SER A 57 3.48 -9.28 -0.46
CA SER A 57 3.51 -9.18 -1.92
C SER A 57 4.11 -7.85 -2.40
N ILE A 58 4.06 -6.82 -1.55
CA ILE A 58 4.63 -5.51 -1.83
C ILE A 58 5.67 -5.17 -0.79
N THR A 59 6.87 -4.88 -1.27
CA THR A 59 7.97 -4.36 -0.46
C THR A 59 8.25 -2.93 -0.92
N TYR A 60 8.48 -2.02 0.03
CA TYR A 60 8.94 -0.68 -0.30
C TYR A 60 10.47 -0.72 -0.43
N VAL A 61 10.99 -0.09 -1.48
CA VAL A 61 12.43 0.12 -1.63
C VAL A 61 12.70 1.57 -1.26
N ARG A 62 13.49 1.80 -0.21
CA ARG A 62 14.10 3.12 0.01
C ARG A 62 15.25 3.24 -0.98
N THR A 63 15.07 4.05 -2.02
CA THR A 63 16.21 4.54 -2.78
C THR A 63 16.99 5.47 -1.85
N HIS A 64 18.01 4.93 -1.20
CA HIS A 64 19.00 5.73 -0.49
C HIS A 64 19.94 6.32 -1.55
N GLU A 65 19.41 7.16 -2.45
CA GLU A 65 20.21 7.99 -3.33
C GLU A 65 20.85 9.09 -2.47
N GLY A 66 21.93 8.70 -1.80
CA GLY A 66 22.96 9.63 -1.41
C GLY A 66 23.54 10.17 -2.69
N ILE A 67 23.11 11.37 -3.07
CA ILE A 67 23.78 12.19 -4.08
C ILE A 67 25.21 12.37 -3.54
N LYS A 68 26.17 11.66 -4.14
CA LYS A 68 27.60 11.83 -3.88
C LYS A 68 28.16 12.84 -4.86
#